data_AF-A0AAD7EZ05-F1
#
_entry.id   AF-A0AAD7EZ05-F1
#
_cell.length_a   1.000
_cell.length_b   1.000
_cell.length_c   1.000
_cell.angle_alpha   90.00
_cell.angle_beta   90.00
_cell.angle_gamma   90.00
#
_symmetry.space_group_name_H-M   'P 1'
#
loop_
_entity.id
_entity.type
_entity.pdbx_description
1 polymer ?
#
loop_
_entity_poly.entity_id
_entity_poly.type
_entity_poly.pdbx_seq_one_letter_code
_entity_poly.pdbx_strand_id
1 'polypeptide(L)'
;ANVSSPAAPAVALTLDALLNAHAGAQDPKLASLDQAVAERNVLSSQNAQLWKLIEKQRTGYNQILKELERVRGERDGYKSKLTALVGAS
;
A
#
# COMPACT_ATOMS: atom_id res chain seq x y z
N ALA A 1 -13.00 5.23 11.83
CA ALA A 1 -12.42 5.08 10.49
C ALA A 1 -11.31 6.10 10.36
N ASN A 2 -10.05 5.67 10.33
CA ASN A 2 -8.91 6.59 10.15
C ASN A 2 -8.77 6.84 8.64
N VAL A 3 -9.21 8.00 8.19
CA VAL A 3 -9.18 8.37 6.77
C VAL A 3 -7.75 8.75 6.44
N SER A 4 -7.00 7.84 5.82
CA SER A 4 -5.68 8.13 5.28
C SER A 4 -5.83 9.22 4.22
N SER A 5 -5.33 10.41 4.53
CA SER A 5 -5.31 11.54 3.59
C SER A 5 -4.55 11.12 2.32
N PRO A 6 -5.03 11.43 1.10
CA PRO A 6 -4.30 11.12 -0.11
C PRO A 6 -2.99 11.92 -0.09
N ALA A 7 -1.86 11.21 -0.19
CA ALA A 7 -0.56 11.85 -0.31
C ALA A 7 -0.60 12.82 -1.50
N ALA A 8 -0.28 14.10 -1.26
CA ALA A 8 -0.16 15.10 -2.31
C ALA A 8 0.82 14.59 -3.38
N PRO A 9 0.61 14.92 -4.67
CA PRO A 9 1.53 14.52 -5.73
C PRO A 9 2.94 14.97 -5.36
N ALA A 10 3.87 14.01 -5.30
CA ALA A 10 5.27 14.30 -5.02
C ALA A 10 5.81 15.16 -6.17
N VAL A 11 5.95 16.46 -5.91
CA VAL A 11 6.62 17.37 -6.84
C VAL A 11 8.05 16.87 -6.99
N ALA A 12 8.49 16.66 -8.22
CA ALA A 12 9.84 16.19 -8.49
C ALA A 12 10.84 17.19 -7.91
N LEU A 13 11.67 16.71 -6.99
CA LEU A 13 12.64 17.54 -6.31
C LEU A 13 13.86 17.70 -7.21
N THR A 14 14.09 18.91 -7.71
CA THR A 14 15.24 19.20 -8.58
C THR A 14 16.36 19.84 -7.79
N LEU A 15 17.61 19.55 -8.20
CA LEU A 15 18.80 20.14 -7.60
C LEU A 15 18.74 21.68 -7.67
N ASP A 16 18.35 22.23 -8.82
CA ASP A 16 18.27 23.68 -9.01
C ASP A 16 17.24 24.34 -8.08
N ALA A 17 16.11 23.68 -7.83
CA ALA A 17 15.11 24.20 -6.88
C ALA A 17 15.65 24.22 -5.44
N LEU A 18 16.36 23.17 -5.02
CA LEU A 18 16.99 23.09 -3.70
C LEU A 18 18.08 24.16 -3.51
N LEU A 19 18.92 24.35 -4.53
CA LEU A 19 20.00 25.34 -4.48
C LEU A 19 19.44 26.77 -4.44
N ASN A 20 18.43 27.05 -5.27
CA ASN A 20 17.76 28.35 -5.28
C ASN A 20 17.03 28.64 -3.95
N ALA A 21 16.41 27.62 -3.34
CA ALA A 21 15.71 27.76 -2.06
C ALA A 21 16.64 28.16 -0.90
N HIS A 22 17.92 27.78 -0.95
CA HIS A 22 18.90 28.03 0.12
C HIS A 22 19.99 29.04 -0.25
N ALA A 23 19.87 29.73 -1.40
CA ALA A 23 20.89 30.64 -1.90
C ALA A 23 21.26 31.77 -0.91
N GLY A 24 20.33 32.16 -0.03
CA GLY A 24 20.53 33.20 1.00
C GLY A 24 20.96 32.69 2.38
N ALA A 25 21.17 31.37 2.56
CA ALA A 25 21.59 30.81 3.84
C ALA A 25 23.06 31.16 4.16
N GLN A 26 23.44 31.06 5.45
CA GLN A 26 24.82 31.28 5.88
C GLN A 26 25.79 30.28 5.24
N ASP A 27 25.35 29.03 5.08
CA ASP A 27 26.01 28.00 4.27
C ASP A 27 24.96 27.36 3.34
N PRO A 28 24.80 27.88 2.11
CA PRO A 28 23.81 27.39 1.15
C PRO A 28 23.98 25.91 0.80
N LYS A 29 25.23 25.43 0.72
CA LYS A 29 25.51 24.05 0.32
C LYS A 29 25.08 23.08 1.39
N LEU A 30 25.43 23.38 2.65
CA LEU A 30 25.03 22.56 3.78
C LEU A 30 23.51 22.56 3.95
N ALA A 31 22.87 23.73 3.86
CA ALA A 31 21.41 23.85 3.98
C ALA A 31 20.65 23.08 2.89
N SER A 32 21.09 23.17 1.63
CA SER A 32 20.52 22.36 0.54
C SER A 32 20.72 20.85 0.75
N LEU A 33 21.89 20.43 1.23
CA LEU A 33 22.18 19.02 1.50
C LEU A 33 21.30 18.47 2.63
N ASP A 34 21.16 19.22 3.71
CA ASP A 34 20.34 18.82 4.86
C ASP A 34 18.87 18.64 4.47
N GLN A 35 18.32 19.56 3.66
CA GLN A 35 16.97 19.41 3.14
C GLN A 35 16.84 18.18 2.24
N ALA A 36 17.76 17.98 1.30
CA ALA A 36 17.72 16.82 0.40
C ALA A 36 17.78 15.48 1.17
N VAL A 37 18.60 15.41 2.21
CA VAL A 37 18.72 14.24 3.10
C VAL A 37 17.43 14.01 3.88
N ALA A 38 16.84 15.07 4.43
CA ALA A 38 15.59 14.99 5.18
C ALA A 38 14.44 14.45 4.29
N GLU A 39 14.28 15.00 3.09
CA GLU A 39 13.25 14.57 2.14
C GLU A 39 13.47 13.14 1.67
N ARG A 40 14.71 12.75 1.36
CA ARG A 40 15.05 11.36 1.05
C ARG A 40 14.64 10.42 2.18
N ASN A 41 14.89 10.79 3.43
CA ASN A 41 14.51 9.97 4.58
C ASN A 41 12.99 9.85 4.72
N VAL A 42 12.25 10.94 4.51
CA VAL A 42 10.78 10.93 4.49
C VAL A 42 10.27 10.00 3.39
N LEU A 43 10.73 10.15 2.15
CA LEU A 43 10.33 9.30 1.03
C LEU A 43 10.68 7.83 1.27
N SER A 44 11.86 7.55 1.83
CA SER A 44 12.26 6.17 2.19
C SER A 44 11.32 5.56 3.22
N SER A 45 10.93 6.31 4.25
CA SER A 45 9.98 5.85 5.26
C SER A 45 8.59 5.60 4.68
N GLN A 46 8.11 6.47 3.78
CA GLN A 46 6.84 6.30 3.07
C GLN A 46 6.88 5.07 2.17
N ASN A 47 7.98 4.84 1.44
CA ASN A 47 8.17 3.66 0.60
C ASN A 47 8.11 2.37 1.42
N ALA A 48 8.77 2.32 2.58
CA ALA A 48 8.69 1.19 3.49
C ALA A 48 7.26 0.94 4.02
N GLN A 49 6.48 1.99 4.28
CA GLN A 49 5.08 1.86 4.69
C GLN A 49 4.19 1.34 3.55
N LEU A 50 4.39 1.83 2.32
CA LEU A 50 3.68 1.35 1.14
C LEU A 50 3.94 -0.13 0.90
N TRP A 51 5.20 -0.59 1.04
CA TRP A 51 5.52 -2.01 0.95
C TRP A 51 4.77 -2.86 1.98
N LYS A 52 4.77 -2.42 3.25
CA LYS A 52 4.00 -3.12 4.30
C LYS A 52 2.50 -3.18 3.97
N LEU A 53 1.95 -2.12 3.37
CA LEU A 53 0.55 -2.10 2.96
C LEU A 53 0.28 -3.09 1.82
N ILE A 54 1.16 -3.14 0.81
CA ILE A 54 1.08 -4.10 -0.31
C ILE A 54 1.14 -5.53 0.22
N GLU A 55 2.07 -5.84 1.13
CA GLU A 55 2.19 -7.17 1.73
C GLU A 55 0.95 -7.57 2.53
N LYS A 56 0.39 -6.63 3.30
CA LYS A 56 -0.86 -6.84 4.03
C LYS A 56 -2.02 -7.12 3.08
N GLN A 57 -2.15 -6.34 2.00
CA GLN A 57 -3.18 -6.54 0.99
C GLN A 57 -3.04 -7.89 0.28
N ARG A 58 -1.81 -8.29 -0.09
CA ARG A 58 -1.53 -9.61 -0.69
C ARG A 58 -1.96 -10.74 0.23
N THR A 59 -1.67 -10.64 1.52
CA THR A 59 -2.06 -11.62 2.53
C THR A 59 -3.58 -11.69 2.68
N GLY A 60 -4.25 -10.54 2.79
CA GLY A 60 -5.72 -10.47 2.89
C GLY A 60 -6.42 -11.04 1.65
N TYR A 61 -5.92 -10.73 0.46
CA TYR A 61 -6.44 -11.27 -0.80
C TYR A 61 -6.36 -12.80 -0.83
N ASN A 62 -5.21 -13.38 -0.48
CA ASN A 62 -5.04 -14.82 -0.42
C ASN A 62 -5.99 -15.48 0.59
N GLN A 63 -6.26 -14.83 1.72
CA GLN A 63 -7.22 -15.34 2.71
C GLN A 63 -8.64 -15.35 2.15
N ILE A 64 -9.05 -14.30 1.45
CA ILE A 64 -10.38 -14.21 0.81
C ILE A 64 -10.54 -15.29 -0.26
N LEU A 65 -9.50 -15.57 -1.06
CA LEU A 65 -9.55 -16.65 -2.06
C LEU A 65 -9.77 -18.02 -1.42
N LYS A 66 -9.05 -18.33 -0.34
CA LYS A 66 -9.25 -19.60 0.41
C LYS A 66 -10.66 -19.72 0.97
N GLU A 67 -11.18 -18.64 1.52
CA GLU A 67 -12.53 -18.61 2.07
C GLU A 67 -13.60 -18.78 0.98
N LEU A 68 -13.39 -18.17 -0.20
CA LEU A 68 -14.25 -18.34 -1.36
C LEU A 68 -14.28 -19.80 -1.84
N GLU A 69 -13.12 -20.47 -1.89
CA GLU A 69 -13.02 -21.89 -2.24
C GLU A 69 -13.75 -22.78 -1.22
N ARG A 70 -13.57 -22.51 0.08
CA ARG A 70 -14.27 -23.21 1.16
C ARG A 70 -15.78 -23.12 1.00
N VAL A 71 -16.31 -21.90 0.85
CA VAL A 71 -17.77 -21.66 0.68
C VAL A 71 -18.31 -22.35 -0.58
N ARG A 72 -17.55 -22.33 -1.69
CA ARG A 72 -17.92 -23.08 -2.90
C ARG A 72 -18.00 -24.58 -2.64
N GLY A 73 -17.01 -25.16 -1.96
CA GLY A 73 -17.01 -26.58 -1.61
C GLY A 73 -18.19 -26.98 -0.72
N GLU A 74 -18.52 -26.17 0.28
CA GLU A 74 -19.69 -26.39 1.14
C GLU A 74 -20.99 -26.34 0.34
N ARG A 75 -21.16 -25.31 -0.49
CA ARG A 75 -22.32 -25.17 -1.38
C ARG A 75 -22.48 -26.39 -2.28
N ASP A 76 -21.40 -26.86 -2.88
CA ASP A 76 -21.45 -27.98 -3.82
C ASP A 76 -21.74 -29.30 -3.07
N GLY A 77 -21.23 -29.47 -1.85
CA GLY A 77 -21.61 -30.55 -0.95
C GLY A 77 -23.10 -30.53 -0.57
N TYR A 78 -23.65 -29.37 -0.24
CA TYR A 78 -25.09 -29.23 0.04
C TYR A 78 -25.95 -29.51 -1.19
N LYS A 79 -25.55 -29.03 -2.37
CA LYS A 79 -26.23 -29.32 -3.64
C LYS A 79 -26.27 -30.82 -3.90
N SER A 80 -25.13 -31.51 -3.74
CA SER A 80 -25.06 -32.97 -3.92
C SER A 80 -26.01 -33.71 -2.97
N LYS A 81 -26.02 -33.35 -1.68
CA LYS A 81 -26.94 -33.92 -0.69
C LYS A 81 -28.41 -33.66 -1.05
N LEU A 82 -28.73 -32.44 -1.49
CA LEU A 82 -30.08 -32.07 -1.90
C LEU A 82 -30.53 -32.89 -3.11
N THR A 83 -29.68 -33.01 -4.14
CA THR A 83 -29.97 -33.84 -5.31
C THR A 83 -30.18 -35.31 -4.92
N ALA A 84 -29.39 -35.84 -4.00
CA ALA A 84 -29.57 -37.21 -3.50
C ALA A 84 -30.91 -37.39 -2.77
N LEU A 85 -31.36 -36.42 -1.98
CA LEU A 85 -32.64 -36.47 -1.28
C LEU A 85 -33.84 -36.33 -2.23
N VAL A 86 -33.76 -35.41 -3.19
CA VAL A 86 -34.84 -35.14 -4.16
C VAL A 86 -34.92 -36.23 -5.24
N GLY A 87 -33.79 -36.79 -5.67
CA GLY A 87 -33.74 -37.86 -6.67
C GLY A 87 -33.95 -39.27 -6.11
N ALA A 88 -34.02 -39.44 -4.79
CA ALA A 88 -34.39 -40.69 -4.12
C ALA A 88 -35.89 -40.77 -3.76
N SER A 89 -36.69 -39.80 -4.20
CA SER A 89 -38.16 -39.76 -4.13
C SER A 89 -38.75 -40.12 -5.49
#